data_AF-D3J8T3-F1
#
_entry.id   AF-D3J8T3-F1
#
_cell.length_a   1.000
_cell.length_b   1.000
_cell.length_c   1.000
_cell.angle_alpha   90.00
_cell.angle_beta   90.00
_cell.angle_gamma   90.00
#
_symmetry.space_group_name_H-M   'P 1'
#
loop_
_entity.id
_entity.type
_entity.pdbx_description
1 polymer ?
#
loop_
_entity_poly.entity_id
_entity_poly.type
_entity_poly.pdbx_seq_one_letter_code
_entity_poly.pdbx_strand_id
1 'polypeptide(L)'
;TREYVEQVIKAERPGGVLLTFGGQTALNCGVELDRAGVFERYGVRIMGTPIRSVIETEDRKLFAERVAEIGERVAPSAAVYSIAEALEAADRIGYPVMARAAFSLGGLGSGFAGNADELRTLASQALAHSQQLIIDKSLKGWKEVEYEVVRDAYDNCITVCNMENVDPLGIHTGESIVVAPSQTLSNREYNMLRTTAIRVIRHFGVVGECNIQYALNPESEEYFIIEVNARLSRSSALASKATGYPLAYVAAKLSLAIPLPDIRNTVTGVTTACFEPSLDYCVVKMPRWDLAKFARVSKNIGSSMKSVGEVMAIGRSFEEAFQKALRMVDSVNGFDPYLKPVNEQELVQPTDKRMFVLAAALRAGYGVEQLYRLTQIDRWFLRKLKGIVDFGVELERVPGLPGVAMLREAKRLGFSDRMIAQCVKSTELAIRTQRKECGVLPYVKQIDTVAGEWPATTNYLYLTYSATESDVEFPGQFTMVIGS
;
A
#
# COMPACT_ATOMS: atom_id res chain seq x y z
N THR A 1 -22.58 0.14 -19.97
CA THR A 1 -23.17 -1.16 -19.56
C THR A 1 -22.82 -2.21 -20.59
N ARG A 2 -23.06 -3.48 -20.26
CA ARG A 2 -22.85 -4.62 -21.18
C ARG A 2 -23.45 -4.38 -22.57
N GLU A 3 -24.67 -3.87 -22.65
CA GLU A 3 -25.40 -3.64 -23.91
C GLU A 3 -24.66 -2.65 -24.82
N TYR A 4 -24.16 -1.55 -24.27
CA TYR A 4 -23.39 -0.56 -25.04
C TYR A 4 -22.07 -1.14 -25.55
N VAL A 5 -21.37 -1.91 -24.71
CA VAL A 5 -20.10 -2.54 -25.12
C VAL A 5 -20.36 -3.59 -26.21
N GLU A 6 -21.45 -4.34 -26.12
CA GLU A 6 -21.86 -5.27 -27.19
C GLU A 6 -22.15 -4.54 -28.51
N GLN A 7 -22.78 -3.37 -28.49
CA GLN A 7 -22.97 -2.56 -29.71
C GLN A 7 -21.63 -2.09 -30.31
N VAL A 8 -20.67 -1.67 -29.47
CA VAL A 8 -19.33 -1.31 -29.92
C VAL A 8 -18.61 -2.51 -30.54
N ILE A 9 -18.66 -3.69 -29.91
CA ILE A 9 -18.09 -4.93 -30.47
C ILE A 9 -18.74 -5.27 -31.82
N LYS A 10 -20.06 -5.13 -31.93
CA LYS A 10 -20.82 -5.39 -33.16
C LYS A 10 -20.43 -4.43 -34.30
N ALA A 11 -20.16 -3.16 -33.98
CA ALA A 11 -19.79 -2.12 -34.94
C ALA A 11 -18.31 -2.22 -35.35
N GLU A 12 -17.39 -2.28 -34.37
CA GLU A 12 -15.94 -2.16 -34.58
C GLU A 12 -15.24 -3.50 -34.87
N ARG A 13 -15.87 -4.63 -34.54
CA ARG A 13 -15.34 -6.00 -34.77
C ARG A 13 -13.89 -6.19 -34.31
N PRO A 14 -13.57 -5.94 -33.03
CA PRO A 14 -12.20 -6.04 -32.54
C PRO A 14 -11.70 -7.50 -32.54
N GLY A 15 -10.44 -7.72 -32.92
CA GLY A 15 -9.80 -9.05 -32.87
C GLY A 15 -9.40 -9.52 -31.45
N GLY A 16 -9.43 -8.61 -30.47
CA GLY A 16 -9.18 -8.92 -29.07
C GLY A 16 -9.57 -7.79 -28.11
N VAL A 17 -9.72 -8.12 -26.83
CA VAL A 17 -10.13 -7.22 -25.75
C VAL A 17 -9.23 -7.39 -24.52
N LEU A 18 -8.90 -6.27 -23.87
CA LEU A 18 -8.17 -6.24 -22.60
C LEU A 18 -9.13 -5.86 -21.47
N LEU A 19 -9.30 -6.76 -20.50
CA LEU A 19 -10.23 -6.56 -19.38
C LEU A 19 -9.54 -6.03 -18.12
N THR A 20 -8.23 -6.24 -18.01
CA THR A 20 -7.44 -6.05 -16.78
C THR A 20 -6.90 -4.64 -16.55
N PHE A 21 -7.38 -3.65 -17.32
CA PHE A 21 -6.88 -2.26 -17.31
C PHE A 21 -7.89 -1.23 -16.78
N GLY A 22 -9.16 -1.61 -16.63
CA GLY A 22 -10.25 -0.69 -16.30
C GLY A 22 -10.87 -0.91 -14.91
N GLY A 23 -10.11 -1.47 -13.97
CA GLY A 23 -10.58 -1.78 -12.63
C GLY A 23 -11.78 -2.73 -12.62
N GLN A 24 -12.57 -2.68 -11.55
CA GLN A 24 -13.71 -3.58 -11.36
C GLN A 24 -14.79 -3.42 -12.45
N THR A 25 -14.98 -2.22 -12.97
CA THR A 25 -15.98 -1.94 -14.01
C THR A 25 -15.69 -2.74 -15.28
N ALA A 26 -14.44 -2.78 -15.72
CA ALA A 26 -14.04 -3.54 -16.91
C ALA A 26 -14.12 -5.05 -16.67
N LEU A 27 -13.70 -5.53 -15.49
CA LEU A 27 -13.79 -6.96 -15.15
C LEU A 27 -15.24 -7.44 -15.13
N ASN A 28 -16.12 -6.77 -14.39
CA ASN A 28 -17.53 -7.15 -14.28
C ASN A 28 -18.21 -7.13 -15.66
N CYS A 29 -18.00 -6.07 -16.44
CA CYS A 29 -18.55 -5.99 -17.80
C CYS A 29 -18.01 -7.11 -18.70
N GLY A 30 -16.72 -7.44 -18.59
CA GLY A 30 -16.09 -8.53 -19.33
C GLY A 30 -16.69 -9.90 -18.98
N VAL A 31 -16.85 -10.19 -17.68
CA VAL A 31 -17.49 -11.42 -17.19
C VAL A 31 -18.94 -11.52 -17.68
N GLU A 32 -19.70 -10.42 -17.66
CA GLU A 32 -21.07 -10.39 -18.18
C GLU A 32 -21.15 -10.62 -19.70
N LEU A 33 -20.22 -10.05 -20.48
CA LEU A 33 -20.13 -10.26 -21.92
C LEU A 33 -19.77 -11.71 -22.27
N ASP A 34 -18.85 -12.30 -21.50
CA ASP A 34 -18.44 -13.70 -21.65
C ASP A 34 -19.60 -14.65 -21.33
N ARG A 35 -20.28 -14.45 -20.19
CA ARG A 35 -21.49 -15.21 -19.80
C ARG A 35 -22.62 -15.11 -20.82
N ALA A 36 -22.75 -13.97 -21.50
CA ALA A 36 -23.73 -13.77 -22.56
C ALA A 36 -23.30 -14.35 -23.92
N GLY A 37 -22.12 -14.99 -24.01
CA GLY A 37 -21.55 -15.57 -25.23
C GLY A 37 -21.18 -14.53 -26.28
N VAL A 38 -20.99 -13.25 -25.89
CA VAL A 38 -20.76 -12.15 -26.83
C VAL A 38 -19.40 -12.27 -27.49
N PHE A 39 -18.36 -12.62 -26.72
CA PHE A 39 -17.01 -12.78 -27.25
C PHE A 39 -16.93 -13.92 -28.27
N GLU A 40 -17.55 -15.07 -27.97
CA GLU A 40 -17.64 -16.20 -28.89
C GLU A 40 -18.42 -15.84 -30.16
N ARG A 41 -19.63 -15.25 -30.01
CA ARG A 41 -20.50 -14.85 -31.12
C ARG A 41 -19.80 -13.93 -32.13
N TYR A 42 -18.90 -13.08 -31.66
CA TYR A 42 -18.22 -12.08 -32.49
C TYR A 42 -16.74 -12.36 -32.73
N GLY A 43 -16.23 -13.51 -32.29
CA GLY A 43 -14.82 -13.91 -32.51
C GLY A 43 -13.80 -13.02 -31.80
N VAL A 44 -14.18 -12.41 -30.67
CA VAL A 44 -13.29 -11.50 -29.90
C VAL A 44 -12.48 -12.33 -28.90
N ARG A 45 -11.15 -12.24 -28.96
CA ARG A 45 -10.27 -12.93 -28.01
C ARG A 45 -10.02 -12.11 -26.76
N ILE A 46 -10.08 -12.74 -25.59
CA ILE A 46 -9.64 -12.10 -24.35
C ILE A 46 -8.11 -12.17 -24.31
N MET A 47 -7.46 -11.02 -24.22
CA MET A 47 -6.00 -10.88 -24.28
C MET A 47 -5.42 -10.74 -22.87
N GLY A 48 -4.26 -11.35 -22.62
CA GLY A 48 -3.64 -11.39 -21.29
C GLY A 48 -4.31 -12.43 -20.39
N THR A 49 -4.64 -12.05 -19.15
CA THR A 49 -5.22 -12.94 -18.15
C THR A 49 -6.53 -13.57 -18.64
N PRO A 50 -6.65 -14.91 -18.64
CA PRO A 50 -7.88 -15.60 -19.02
C PRO A 50 -9.07 -15.21 -18.13
N ILE A 51 -10.28 -15.19 -18.70
CA ILE A 51 -11.50 -14.84 -17.95
C ILE A 51 -11.76 -15.80 -16.78
N ARG A 52 -11.39 -17.07 -16.94
CA ARG A 52 -11.45 -18.06 -15.87
C ARG A 52 -10.62 -17.63 -14.66
N SER A 53 -9.38 -17.21 -14.89
CA SER A 53 -8.49 -16.71 -13.84
C SER A 53 -9.09 -15.50 -13.13
N VAL A 54 -9.66 -14.56 -13.89
CA VAL A 54 -10.37 -13.40 -13.32
C VAL A 54 -11.51 -13.84 -12.40
N ILE A 55 -12.37 -14.75 -12.86
CA ILE A 55 -13.51 -15.25 -12.06
C ILE A 55 -13.02 -15.97 -10.80
N GLU A 56 -12.00 -16.83 -10.93
CA GLU A 56 -11.43 -17.59 -9.82
C GLU A 56 -10.77 -16.71 -8.77
N THR A 57 -10.19 -15.55 -9.14
CA THR A 57 -9.62 -14.60 -8.18
C THR A 57 -10.63 -13.66 -7.53
N GLU A 58 -11.74 -13.37 -8.22
CA GLU A 58 -12.78 -12.44 -7.72
C GLU A 58 -13.81 -13.15 -6.82
N ASP A 59 -14.08 -14.44 -7.05
CA ASP A 59 -14.95 -15.22 -6.18
C ASP A 59 -14.17 -15.78 -4.99
N ARG A 60 -14.50 -15.33 -3.77
CA ARG A 60 -13.78 -15.73 -2.54
C ARG A 60 -13.77 -17.22 -2.29
N LYS A 61 -14.84 -17.95 -2.67
CA LYS A 61 -14.93 -19.39 -2.45
C LYS A 61 -14.02 -20.11 -3.44
N LEU A 62 -14.13 -19.78 -4.72
CA LEU A 62 -13.25 -20.34 -5.75
C LEU A 62 -11.79 -20.02 -5.45
N PHE A 63 -11.49 -18.79 -5.04
CA PHE A 63 -10.14 -18.38 -4.65
C PHE A 63 -9.58 -19.26 -3.53
N ALA A 64 -10.34 -19.46 -2.46
CA ALA A 64 -9.94 -20.32 -1.34
C ALA A 64 -9.70 -21.77 -1.77
N GLU A 65 -10.58 -22.33 -2.60
CA GLU A 65 -10.45 -23.69 -3.15
C GLU A 65 -9.18 -23.82 -4.02
N ARG A 66 -8.98 -22.88 -4.96
CA ARG A 66 -7.80 -22.86 -5.86
C ARG A 66 -6.49 -22.69 -5.09
N VAL A 67 -6.46 -21.85 -4.06
CA VAL A 67 -5.30 -21.67 -3.18
C VAL A 67 -5.00 -22.96 -2.38
N ALA A 68 -6.03 -23.64 -1.87
CA ALA A 68 -5.88 -24.88 -1.11
C ALA A 68 -5.30 -26.04 -1.95
N GLU A 69 -5.59 -26.10 -3.25
CA GLU A 69 -5.03 -27.12 -4.16
C GLU A 69 -3.49 -27.14 -4.19
N ILE A 70 -2.83 -26.00 -3.94
CA ILE A 70 -1.36 -25.89 -3.91
C ILE A 70 -0.79 -25.85 -2.49
N GLY A 71 -1.58 -26.25 -1.50
CA GLY A 71 -1.19 -26.32 -0.09
C GLY A 71 -1.03 -24.95 0.58
N GLU A 72 -1.50 -23.88 -0.06
CA GLU A 72 -1.50 -22.53 0.50
C GLU A 72 -2.78 -22.27 1.30
N ARG A 73 -2.77 -21.22 2.12
CA ARG A 73 -3.88 -20.92 3.04
C ARG A 73 -4.36 -19.50 2.88
N VAL A 74 -5.67 -19.36 2.69
CA VAL A 74 -6.38 -18.09 2.93
C VAL A 74 -6.78 -17.99 4.40
N ALA A 75 -7.14 -16.78 4.85
CA ALA A 75 -7.67 -16.59 6.20
C ALA A 75 -8.90 -17.51 6.42
N PRO A 76 -8.88 -18.38 7.45
CA PRO A 76 -10.00 -19.28 7.72
C PRO A 76 -11.29 -18.50 7.97
N SER A 77 -12.37 -18.91 7.32
CA SER A 77 -13.70 -18.35 7.51
C SER A 77 -14.77 -19.43 7.47
N ALA A 78 -15.91 -19.17 8.11
CA ALA A 78 -17.07 -20.05 8.10
C ALA A 78 -18.35 -19.23 8.09
N ALA A 79 -19.27 -19.56 7.19
CA ALA A 79 -20.66 -19.10 7.28
C ALA A 79 -21.41 -20.00 8.28
N VAL A 80 -22.11 -19.38 9.21
CA VAL A 80 -22.85 -20.03 10.31
C VAL A 80 -24.23 -19.40 10.43
N TYR A 81 -25.19 -20.18 10.93
CA TYR A 81 -26.60 -19.78 11.00
C TYR A 81 -27.16 -19.81 12.43
N SER A 82 -26.35 -20.21 13.41
CA SER A 82 -26.72 -20.27 14.82
C SER A 82 -25.55 -19.88 15.73
N ILE A 83 -25.86 -19.52 16.98
CA ILE A 83 -24.83 -19.23 18.00
C ILE A 83 -23.97 -20.47 18.26
N ALA A 84 -24.56 -21.67 18.25
CA ALA A 84 -23.82 -22.92 18.44
C ALA A 84 -22.81 -23.14 17.31
N GLU A 85 -23.25 -23.02 16.04
CA GLU A 85 -22.35 -23.10 14.89
C GLU A 85 -21.26 -22.02 14.92
N ALA A 86 -21.57 -20.80 15.39
CA ALA A 86 -20.57 -19.75 15.54
C ALA A 86 -19.47 -20.11 16.54
N LEU A 87 -19.83 -20.69 17.69
CA LEU A 87 -18.87 -21.16 18.69
C LEU A 87 -18.05 -22.33 18.17
N GLU A 88 -18.68 -23.33 17.54
CA GLU A 88 -17.98 -24.47 16.92
C GLU A 88 -17.00 -24.01 15.82
N ALA A 89 -17.43 -23.06 14.98
CA ALA A 89 -16.58 -22.47 13.96
C ALA A 89 -15.38 -21.74 14.57
N ALA A 90 -15.60 -20.97 15.63
CA ALA A 90 -14.54 -20.25 16.32
C ALA A 90 -13.57 -21.17 17.07
N ASP A 91 -14.03 -22.29 17.62
CA ASP A 91 -13.16 -23.31 18.23
C ASP A 91 -12.27 -23.98 17.18
N ARG A 92 -12.80 -24.21 15.97
CA ARG A 92 -12.03 -24.73 14.84
C ARG A 92 -11.05 -23.70 14.25
N ILE A 93 -11.46 -22.45 14.12
CA ILE A 93 -10.66 -21.34 13.55
C ILE A 93 -9.60 -20.84 14.55
N GLY A 94 -9.93 -20.89 15.84
CA GLY A 94 -9.16 -20.35 16.95
C GLY A 94 -9.35 -18.84 17.13
N TYR A 95 -9.59 -18.42 18.37
CA TYR A 95 -9.66 -17.01 18.76
C TYR A 95 -8.32 -16.25 18.57
N PRO A 96 -8.35 -14.90 18.47
CA PRO A 96 -9.56 -14.08 18.30
C PRO A 96 -10.20 -14.28 16.91
N VAL A 97 -11.51 -14.08 16.84
CA VAL A 97 -12.30 -14.15 15.60
C VAL A 97 -13.05 -12.84 15.35
N MET A 98 -13.37 -12.57 14.09
CA MET A 98 -14.26 -11.50 13.68
C MET A 98 -15.59 -12.09 13.27
N ALA A 99 -16.67 -11.66 13.91
CA ALA A 99 -18.02 -12.00 13.53
C ALA A 99 -18.59 -10.89 12.63
N ARG A 100 -19.18 -11.24 11.48
CA ARG A 100 -19.82 -10.29 10.56
C ARG A 100 -21.19 -10.79 10.13
N ALA A 101 -22.22 -9.98 10.34
CA ALA A 101 -23.55 -10.29 9.78
C ALA A 101 -23.48 -10.27 8.25
N ALA A 102 -24.03 -11.30 7.60
CA ALA A 102 -24.17 -11.31 6.16
C ALA A 102 -25.19 -10.26 5.71
N PHE A 103 -24.98 -9.69 4.52
CA PHE A 103 -25.86 -8.69 3.89
C PHE A 103 -26.09 -7.40 4.68
N SER A 104 -25.25 -7.08 5.69
CA SER A 104 -25.31 -5.80 6.40
C SER A 104 -24.33 -4.77 5.81
N LEU A 105 -24.79 -3.55 5.61
CA LEU A 105 -23.96 -2.41 5.19
C LEU A 105 -23.37 -1.72 6.43
N GLY A 106 -22.10 -1.29 6.35
CA GLY A 106 -21.47 -0.44 7.37
C GLY A 106 -21.05 -1.15 8.66
N GLY A 107 -20.92 -2.48 8.67
CA GLY A 107 -20.44 -3.22 9.84
C GLY A 107 -21.48 -3.36 10.96
N LEU A 108 -22.77 -3.12 10.67
CA LEU A 108 -23.85 -3.34 11.62
C LEU A 108 -23.87 -4.81 12.06
N GLY A 109 -23.73 -5.07 13.36
CA GLY A 109 -23.64 -6.43 13.92
C GLY A 109 -22.29 -7.13 13.68
N SER A 110 -21.24 -6.40 13.30
CA SER A 110 -19.88 -6.94 13.24
C SER A 110 -19.08 -6.59 14.49
N GLY A 111 -18.20 -7.50 14.92
CA GLY A 111 -17.36 -7.30 16.09
C GLY A 111 -16.25 -8.34 16.22
N PHE A 112 -15.29 -8.06 17.07
CA PHE A 112 -14.21 -8.98 17.40
C PHE A 112 -14.53 -9.68 18.71
N ALA A 113 -14.31 -11.00 18.75
CA ALA A 113 -14.39 -11.79 19.95
C ALA A 113 -13.01 -12.40 20.24
N GLY A 114 -12.49 -12.17 21.44
CA GLY A 114 -11.29 -12.84 21.97
C GLY A 114 -11.59 -14.17 22.65
N ASN A 115 -12.85 -14.46 22.94
CA ASN A 115 -13.30 -15.66 23.64
C ASN A 115 -14.76 -16.02 23.30
N ALA A 116 -15.20 -17.19 23.76
CA ALA A 116 -16.54 -17.73 23.53
C ALA A 116 -17.68 -16.85 24.08
N ASP A 117 -17.48 -16.20 25.23
CA ASP A 117 -18.51 -15.37 25.84
C ASP A 117 -18.76 -14.10 25.01
N GLU A 118 -17.68 -13.42 24.59
CA GLU A 118 -17.75 -12.28 23.68
C GLU A 118 -18.40 -12.65 22.35
N LEU A 119 -18.04 -13.81 21.79
CA LEU A 119 -18.63 -14.28 20.53
C LEU A 119 -20.12 -14.58 20.69
N ARG A 120 -20.53 -15.17 21.80
CA ARG A 120 -21.94 -15.46 22.09
C ARG A 120 -22.76 -14.17 22.11
N THR A 121 -22.27 -13.13 22.77
CA THR A 121 -22.92 -11.81 22.81
C THR A 121 -23.02 -11.21 21.41
N LEU A 122 -21.93 -11.21 20.64
CA LEU A 122 -21.91 -10.67 19.28
C LEU A 122 -22.83 -11.45 18.33
N ALA A 123 -22.75 -12.78 18.35
CA ALA A 123 -23.57 -13.64 17.50
C ALA A 123 -25.07 -13.49 17.80
N SER A 124 -25.44 -13.37 19.08
CA SER A 124 -26.83 -13.11 19.49
C SER A 124 -27.37 -11.79 18.93
N GLN A 125 -26.58 -10.71 19.03
CA GLN A 125 -26.93 -9.40 18.48
C GLN A 125 -27.01 -9.43 16.93
N ALA A 126 -26.05 -10.07 16.29
CA ALA A 126 -25.97 -10.12 14.83
C ALA A 126 -27.09 -10.98 14.21
N LEU A 127 -27.38 -12.15 14.78
CA LEU A 127 -28.42 -13.07 14.31
C LEU A 127 -29.84 -12.55 14.57
N ALA A 128 -30.01 -11.58 15.47
CA ALA A 128 -31.28 -10.86 15.63
C ALA A 128 -31.63 -10.00 14.40
N HIS A 129 -30.64 -9.65 13.57
CA HIS A 129 -30.79 -8.75 12.43
C HIS A 129 -30.38 -9.38 11.08
N SER A 130 -29.76 -10.57 11.08
CA SER A 130 -29.38 -11.31 9.87
C SER A 130 -29.55 -12.82 10.07
N GLN A 131 -29.89 -13.55 9.01
CA GLN A 131 -30.04 -15.00 9.07
C GLN A 131 -28.71 -15.76 8.98
N GLN A 132 -27.63 -15.06 8.62
CA GLN A 132 -26.31 -15.66 8.45
C GLN A 132 -25.24 -14.76 9.09
N LEU A 133 -24.28 -15.41 9.75
CA LEU A 133 -23.10 -14.80 10.32
C LEU A 133 -21.86 -15.41 9.65
N ILE A 134 -20.83 -14.61 9.42
CA ILE A 134 -19.53 -15.09 8.96
C ILE A 134 -18.55 -14.94 10.12
N ILE A 135 -17.92 -16.04 10.51
CA ILE A 135 -16.84 -16.09 11.49
C ILE A 135 -15.52 -16.18 10.73
N ASP A 136 -14.71 -15.14 10.81
CA ASP A 136 -13.37 -15.09 10.22
C ASP A 136 -12.30 -15.16 11.30
N LYS A 137 -11.13 -15.72 10.98
CA LYS A 137 -9.93 -15.54 11.80
C LYS A 137 -9.65 -14.04 11.94
N SER A 138 -9.54 -13.52 13.16
CA SER A 138 -9.10 -12.15 13.36
C SER A 138 -7.59 -12.09 13.17
N LEU A 139 -7.19 -11.48 12.06
CA LEU A 139 -5.80 -11.17 11.74
C LEU A 139 -5.48 -9.70 12.07
N LYS A 140 -6.34 -9.03 12.86
CA LYS A 140 -6.15 -7.62 13.25
C LYS A 140 -4.81 -7.45 13.96
N GLY A 141 -4.02 -6.48 13.52
CA GLY A 141 -2.68 -6.22 14.07
C GLY A 141 -1.56 -7.01 13.40
N TRP A 142 -1.86 -7.95 12.50
CA TRP A 142 -0.83 -8.60 11.69
C TRP A 142 -0.26 -7.61 10.67
N LYS A 143 0.97 -7.86 10.22
CA LYS A 143 1.60 -7.08 9.16
C LYS A 143 0.86 -7.33 7.86
N GLU A 144 0.56 -6.28 7.12
CA GLU A 144 -0.05 -6.38 5.79
C GLU A 144 1.01 -6.08 4.72
N VAL A 145 1.27 -7.06 3.86
CA VAL A 145 2.34 -7.03 2.86
C VAL A 145 1.75 -7.31 1.48
N GLU A 146 2.17 -6.55 0.48
CA GLU A 146 1.69 -6.68 -0.90
C GLU A 146 2.85 -6.94 -1.86
N TYR A 147 2.59 -7.71 -2.91
CA TYR A 147 3.54 -7.93 -4.01
C TYR A 147 2.86 -7.65 -5.35
N GLU A 148 3.54 -6.89 -6.21
CA GLU A 148 3.19 -6.73 -7.61
C GLU A 148 3.94 -7.79 -8.42
N VAL A 149 3.20 -8.68 -9.06
CA VAL A 149 3.72 -9.84 -9.78
C VAL A 149 3.44 -9.69 -11.25
N VAL A 150 4.45 -9.95 -12.07
CA VAL A 150 4.34 -9.96 -13.53
C VAL A 150 4.69 -11.34 -14.04
N ARG A 151 3.83 -11.90 -14.89
CA ARG A 151 4.02 -13.21 -15.50
C ARG A 151 3.71 -13.18 -16.99
N ASP A 152 4.61 -13.70 -17.82
CA ASP A 152 4.38 -13.85 -19.25
C ASP A 152 3.77 -15.21 -19.65
N ALA A 153 3.45 -15.36 -20.93
CA ALA A 153 2.89 -16.61 -21.47
C ALA A 153 3.90 -17.77 -21.53
N TYR A 154 5.18 -17.50 -21.26
CA TYR A 154 6.31 -18.44 -21.32
C TYR A 154 6.81 -18.83 -19.92
N ASP A 155 6.03 -18.50 -18.89
CA ASP A 155 6.25 -18.81 -17.48
C ASP A 155 7.44 -18.11 -16.80
N ASN A 156 7.98 -17.05 -17.44
CA ASN A 156 8.80 -16.09 -16.71
C ASN A 156 7.87 -15.33 -15.74
N CYS A 157 8.25 -15.31 -14.46
CA CYS A 157 7.44 -14.73 -13.39
C CYS A 157 8.35 -14.02 -12.39
N ILE A 158 8.11 -12.73 -12.18
CA ILE A 158 8.93 -11.83 -11.37
C ILE A 158 8.07 -11.03 -10.39
N THR A 159 8.63 -10.67 -9.24
CA THR A 159 8.00 -9.74 -8.30
C THR A 159 8.61 -8.34 -8.45
N VAL A 160 7.88 -7.42 -9.08
CA VAL A 160 8.38 -6.09 -9.47
C VAL A 160 8.50 -5.15 -8.27
N CYS A 161 7.59 -5.25 -7.31
CA CYS A 161 7.62 -4.42 -6.12
C CYS A 161 6.99 -5.18 -4.96
N ASN A 162 7.61 -5.07 -3.79
CA ASN A 162 7.00 -5.45 -2.53
C ASN A 162 6.72 -4.21 -1.69
N MET A 163 5.58 -4.20 -1.01
CA MET A 163 5.10 -3.09 -0.22
C MET A 163 4.73 -3.57 1.17
N GLU A 164 5.03 -2.76 2.18
CA GLU A 164 4.67 -3.03 3.57
C GLU A 164 3.77 -1.90 4.08
N ASN A 165 2.64 -2.28 4.66
CA ASN A 165 1.73 -1.32 5.25
C ASN A 165 2.25 -0.95 6.65
N VAL A 166 2.40 0.35 6.91
CA VAL A 166 2.76 0.88 8.24
C VAL A 166 1.58 0.72 9.19
N ASP A 167 0.38 0.99 8.67
CA ASP A 167 -0.87 0.68 9.35
C ASP A 167 -1.10 -0.85 9.28
N PRO A 168 -1.44 -1.51 10.39
CA PRO A 168 -1.59 -2.96 10.41
C PRO A 168 -2.93 -3.40 9.81
N LEU A 169 -3.05 -4.71 9.56
CA LEU A 169 -4.25 -5.31 8.98
C LEU A 169 -5.50 -4.94 9.79
N GLY A 170 -6.55 -4.59 9.05
CA GLY A 170 -7.82 -4.05 9.55
C GLY A 170 -8.08 -2.63 9.05
N ILE A 171 -7.06 -1.97 8.51
CA ILE A 171 -7.14 -0.74 7.74
C ILE A 171 -6.83 -1.11 6.29
N HIS A 172 -7.72 -0.78 5.35
CA HIS A 172 -7.56 -1.13 3.94
C HIS A 172 -6.26 -0.54 3.37
N THR A 173 -5.52 -1.23 2.52
CA THR A 173 -4.27 -0.75 1.89
C THR A 173 -4.39 0.65 1.25
N GLY A 174 -5.57 0.95 0.72
CA GLY A 174 -5.96 2.28 0.22
C GLY A 174 -6.04 3.38 1.28
N GLU A 175 -6.45 3.04 2.51
CA GLU A 175 -6.47 3.90 3.69
C GLU A 175 -5.16 3.87 4.49
N SER A 176 -4.26 2.94 4.18
CA SER A 176 -3.01 2.75 4.92
C SER A 176 -1.89 3.64 4.40
N ILE A 177 -0.99 4.01 5.30
CA ILE A 177 0.35 4.45 4.94
C ILE A 177 1.14 3.22 4.49
N VAL A 178 1.79 3.30 3.32
CA VAL A 178 2.48 2.16 2.71
C VAL A 178 3.89 2.55 2.34
N VAL A 179 4.85 1.65 2.57
CA VAL A 179 6.25 1.83 2.19
C VAL A 179 6.69 0.83 1.12
N ALA A 180 7.59 1.26 0.23
CA ALA A 180 8.31 0.40 -0.70
C ALA A 180 9.82 0.69 -0.64
N PRO A 181 10.69 -0.34 -0.58
CA PRO A 181 10.36 -1.76 -0.37
C PRO A 181 9.87 -2.04 1.07
N SER A 182 9.52 -3.30 1.39
CA SER A 182 9.29 -3.71 2.79
C SER A 182 10.52 -3.48 3.65
N GLN A 183 10.33 -3.10 4.91
CA GLN A 183 11.39 -2.68 5.85
C GLN A 183 11.63 -3.71 6.97
N THR A 184 10.60 -4.46 7.38
CA THR A 184 10.66 -5.28 8.60
C THR A 184 10.61 -6.78 8.35
N LEU A 185 10.67 -7.20 7.09
CA LEU A 185 10.79 -8.60 6.71
C LEU A 185 12.25 -9.05 6.78
N SER A 186 12.50 -10.18 7.43
CA SER A 186 13.73 -10.92 7.25
C SER A 186 13.83 -11.45 5.81
N ASN A 187 15.05 -11.75 5.36
CA ASN A 187 15.25 -12.36 4.04
C ASN A 187 14.48 -13.67 3.87
N ARG A 188 14.28 -14.42 4.96
CA ARG A 188 13.51 -15.67 4.95
C ARG A 188 12.02 -15.42 4.73
N GLU A 189 11.42 -14.48 5.47
CA GLU A 189 10.03 -14.07 5.27
C GLU A 189 9.81 -13.49 3.88
N TYR A 190 10.71 -12.62 3.40
CA TYR A 190 10.66 -12.05 2.06
C TYR A 190 10.64 -13.15 0.98
N ASN A 191 11.60 -14.08 1.01
CA ASN A 191 11.68 -15.15 0.01
C ASN A 191 10.54 -16.16 0.11
N MET A 192 10.02 -16.40 1.33
CA MET A 192 8.82 -17.21 1.54
C MET A 192 7.62 -16.59 0.83
N LEU A 193 7.32 -15.32 1.12
CA LEU A 193 6.18 -14.61 0.51
C LEU A 193 6.36 -14.46 -1.01
N ARG A 194 7.56 -14.09 -1.48
CA ARG A 194 7.90 -14.01 -2.92
C ARG A 194 7.68 -15.35 -3.64
N THR A 195 8.15 -16.45 -3.07
CA THR A 195 8.01 -17.79 -3.68
C THR A 195 6.54 -18.21 -3.71
N THR A 196 5.80 -17.92 -2.65
CA THR A 196 4.35 -18.14 -2.60
C THR A 196 3.62 -17.31 -3.64
N ALA A 197 3.97 -16.04 -3.83
CA ALA A 197 3.39 -15.17 -4.85
C ALA A 197 3.53 -15.80 -6.23
N ILE A 198 4.76 -16.17 -6.62
CA ILE A 198 5.04 -16.79 -7.91
C ILE A 198 4.26 -18.09 -8.09
N ARG A 199 4.20 -18.96 -7.07
CA ARG A 199 3.43 -20.22 -7.11
C ARG A 199 1.94 -19.99 -7.32
N VAL A 200 1.36 -19.07 -6.55
CA VAL A 200 -0.07 -18.73 -6.63
C VAL A 200 -0.40 -18.17 -8.01
N ILE A 201 0.35 -17.18 -8.49
CA ILE A 201 0.08 -16.53 -9.79
C ILE A 201 0.24 -17.50 -10.97
N ARG A 202 1.21 -18.42 -10.90
CA ARG A 202 1.32 -19.53 -11.86
C ARG A 202 0.11 -20.45 -11.83
N HIS A 203 -0.36 -20.84 -10.65
CA HIS A 203 -1.51 -21.73 -10.49
C HIS A 203 -2.83 -21.12 -10.99
N PHE A 204 -3.02 -19.82 -10.80
CA PHE A 204 -4.15 -19.09 -11.38
C PHE A 204 -4.01 -18.84 -12.89
N GLY A 205 -2.83 -19.08 -13.48
CA GLY A 205 -2.63 -18.92 -14.93
C GLY A 205 -2.67 -17.47 -15.41
N VAL A 206 -2.34 -16.51 -14.54
CA VAL A 206 -2.31 -15.08 -14.88
C VAL A 206 -1.25 -14.82 -15.96
N VAL A 207 -1.58 -13.97 -16.93
CA VAL A 207 -0.67 -13.48 -17.98
C VAL A 207 -0.80 -11.97 -18.09
N GLY A 208 0.24 -11.25 -17.70
CA GLY A 208 0.22 -9.81 -17.49
C GLY A 208 0.70 -9.48 -16.09
N GLU A 209 -0.06 -8.67 -15.38
CA GLU A 209 0.26 -8.17 -14.04
C GLU A 209 -0.89 -8.46 -13.07
N CYS A 210 -0.55 -8.62 -11.79
CA CYS A 210 -1.48 -8.73 -10.69
C CYS A 210 -0.84 -8.32 -9.36
N ASN A 211 -1.70 -7.98 -8.40
CA ASN A 211 -1.34 -7.72 -7.01
C ASN A 211 -1.75 -8.90 -6.12
N ILE A 212 -0.89 -9.32 -5.19
CA ILE A 212 -1.21 -10.31 -4.15
C ILE A 212 -0.94 -9.72 -2.77
N GLN A 213 -1.84 -10.00 -1.82
CA GLN A 213 -1.78 -9.47 -0.46
C GLN A 213 -1.67 -10.57 0.58
N TYR A 214 -0.89 -10.30 1.62
CA TYR A 214 -0.62 -11.20 2.73
C TYR A 214 -0.88 -10.53 4.07
N ALA A 215 -1.38 -11.32 5.02
CA ALA A 215 -1.24 -11.02 6.44
C ALA A 215 -0.12 -11.90 7.00
N LEU A 216 0.93 -11.30 7.54
CA LEU A 216 2.06 -11.98 8.17
C LEU A 216 2.03 -11.74 9.69
N ASN A 217 2.15 -12.82 10.46
CA ASN A 217 2.19 -12.76 11.91
C ASN A 217 3.47 -12.02 12.36
N PRO A 218 3.38 -11.00 13.24
CA PRO A 218 4.57 -10.26 13.68
C PRO A 218 5.50 -11.07 14.60
N GLU A 219 5.05 -12.23 15.10
CA GLU A 219 5.77 -13.06 16.07
C GLU A 219 6.21 -14.42 15.50
N SER A 220 5.84 -14.75 14.26
CA SER A 220 6.20 -16.02 13.60
C SER A 220 6.13 -15.93 12.08
N GLU A 221 6.59 -16.97 11.38
CA GLU A 221 6.49 -17.07 9.92
C GLU A 221 5.09 -17.48 9.43
N GLU A 222 4.09 -17.52 10.31
CA GLU A 222 2.72 -17.81 9.92
C GLU A 222 2.15 -16.67 9.07
N TYR A 223 1.63 -17.00 7.90
CA TYR A 223 0.95 -16.06 7.03
C TYR A 223 -0.34 -16.64 6.44
N PHE A 224 -1.21 -15.74 5.99
CA PHE A 224 -2.38 -16.05 5.18
C PHE A 224 -2.39 -15.18 3.93
N ILE A 225 -2.81 -15.77 2.82
CA ILE A 225 -3.12 -15.03 1.59
C ILE A 225 -4.48 -14.35 1.79
N ILE A 226 -4.54 -13.05 1.55
CA ILE A 226 -5.77 -12.26 1.71
C ILE A 226 -6.57 -12.27 0.41
N GLU A 227 -5.93 -11.85 -0.68
CA GLU A 227 -6.54 -11.80 -2.00
C GLU A 227 -5.48 -11.73 -3.11
N VAL A 228 -5.92 -12.01 -4.34
CA VAL A 228 -5.18 -11.70 -5.58
C VAL A 228 -6.08 -10.84 -6.46
N ASN A 229 -5.58 -9.70 -6.88
CA ASN A 229 -6.22 -8.85 -7.87
C ASN A 229 -5.59 -9.14 -9.24
N ALA A 230 -6.24 -9.95 -10.08
CA ALA A 230 -5.73 -10.35 -11.40
C ALA A 230 -5.85 -9.23 -12.48
N ARG A 231 -5.48 -8.01 -12.11
CA ARG A 231 -5.56 -6.79 -12.93
C ARG A 231 -4.63 -5.72 -12.39
N LEU A 232 -4.43 -4.67 -13.20
CA LEU A 232 -3.84 -3.43 -12.73
C LEU A 232 -4.67 -2.83 -11.59
N SER A 233 -3.95 -2.27 -10.63
CA SER A 233 -4.49 -1.73 -9.41
C SER A 233 -3.87 -0.36 -9.08
N ARG A 234 -4.40 0.27 -8.03
CA ARG A 234 -3.78 1.45 -7.41
C ARG A 234 -2.36 1.12 -6.91
N SER A 235 -2.17 -0.06 -6.33
CA SER A 235 -0.87 -0.56 -5.87
C SER A 235 0.09 -0.76 -7.05
N SER A 236 -0.38 -1.22 -8.22
CA SER A 236 0.43 -1.32 -9.44
C SER A 236 0.88 0.04 -9.97
N ALA A 237 0.02 1.06 -9.88
CA ALA A 237 0.38 2.43 -10.24
C ALA A 237 1.45 2.99 -9.29
N LEU A 238 1.27 2.80 -7.98
CA LEU A 238 2.25 3.18 -6.95
C LEU A 238 3.60 2.48 -7.19
N ALA A 239 3.59 1.17 -7.39
CA ALA A 239 4.79 0.37 -7.66
C ALA A 239 5.50 0.82 -8.94
N SER A 240 4.76 1.14 -10.00
CA SER A 240 5.37 1.67 -11.23
C SER A 240 6.09 2.99 -10.99
N LYS A 241 5.52 3.84 -10.13
CA LYS A 241 6.12 5.12 -9.75
C LYS A 241 7.28 4.97 -8.77
N ALA A 242 7.21 3.99 -7.87
CA ALA A 242 8.25 3.70 -6.90
C ALA A 242 9.49 3.09 -7.54
N THR A 243 9.30 2.15 -8.48
CA THR A 243 10.38 1.36 -9.08
C THR A 243 10.92 1.92 -10.39
N GLY A 244 10.16 2.81 -11.05
CA GLY A 244 10.40 3.21 -12.45
C GLY A 244 10.00 2.14 -13.48
N TYR A 245 9.54 0.97 -13.05
CA TYR A 245 9.14 -0.14 -13.91
C TYR A 245 7.70 0.08 -14.42
N PRO A 246 7.45 0.20 -15.75
CA PRO A 246 6.13 0.58 -16.25
C PRO A 246 5.18 -0.64 -16.35
N LEU A 247 4.59 -1.06 -15.23
CA LEU A 247 3.78 -2.30 -15.13
C LEU A 247 2.67 -2.39 -16.19
N ALA A 248 1.89 -1.33 -16.39
CA ALA A 248 0.82 -1.33 -17.38
C ALA A 248 1.34 -1.49 -18.82
N TYR A 249 2.46 -0.86 -19.15
CA TYR A 249 3.09 -0.98 -20.47
C TYR A 249 3.57 -2.43 -20.70
N VAL A 250 4.25 -3.00 -19.71
CA VAL A 250 4.74 -4.38 -19.79
C VAL A 250 3.56 -5.35 -19.88
N ALA A 251 2.56 -5.24 -19.01
CA ALA A 251 1.37 -6.09 -19.04
C ALA A 251 0.65 -6.04 -20.41
N ALA A 252 0.58 -4.86 -21.04
CA ALA A 252 0.00 -4.73 -22.38
C ALA A 252 0.85 -5.48 -23.44
N LYS A 253 2.18 -5.45 -23.35
CA LYS A 253 3.06 -6.23 -24.23
C LYS A 253 2.92 -7.75 -24.00
N LEU A 254 2.84 -8.18 -22.73
CA LEU A 254 2.62 -9.59 -22.38
C LEU A 254 1.27 -10.11 -22.89
N SER A 255 0.24 -9.26 -22.92
CA SER A 255 -1.07 -9.61 -23.49
C SER A 255 -1.01 -9.93 -24.98
N LEU A 256 0.04 -9.48 -25.68
CA LEU A 256 0.33 -9.77 -27.09
C LEU A 256 1.30 -10.96 -27.25
N ALA A 257 1.52 -11.74 -26.19
CA ALA A 257 2.46 -12.86 -26.13
C ALA A 257 3.92 -12.47 -26.43
N ILE A 258 4.32 -11.24 -26.10
CA ILE A 258 5.74 -10.85 -26.12
C ILE A 258 6.36 -11.31 -24.79
N PRO A 259 7.45 -12.09 -24.78
CA PRO A 259 8.07 -12.56 -23.54
C PRO A 259 8.80 -11.43 -22.80
N LEU A 260 8.91 -11.53 -21.47
CA LEU A 260 9.59 -10.53 -20.64
C LEU A 260 11.02 -10.19 -21.11
N PRO A 261 11.88 -11.17 -21.48
CA PRO A 261 13.21 -10.91 -22.02
C PRO A 261 13.25 -10.07 -23.30
N ASP A 262 12.18 -10.05 -24.10
CA ASP A 262 12.15 -9.31 -25.37
C ASP A 262 11.65 -7.87 -25.21
N ILE A 263 11.11 -7.54 -24.03
CA ILE A 263 10.67 -6.18 -23.71
C ILE A 263 11.88 -5.43 -23.16
N ARG A 264 12.26 -4.31 -23.78
CA ARG A 264 13.36 -3.48 -23.28
C ARG A 264 12.95 -2.70 -22.03
N ASN A 265 13.85 -2.60 -21.07
CA ASN A 265 13.74 -1.64 -19.99
C ASN A 265 14.03 -0.22 -20.53
N THR A 266 13.01 0.62 -20.60
CA THR A 266 13.13 1.98 -21.12
C THR A 266 13.90 2.93 -20.20
N VAL A 267 14.13 2.56 -18.94
CA VAL A 267 14.88 3.38 -17.97
C VAL A 267 16.38 3.26 -18.23
N THR A 268 16.90 2.03 -18.33
CA THR A 268 18.34 1.78 -18.57
C THR A 268 18.69 1.75 -20.07
N GLY A 269 17.75 1.42 -20.94
CA GLY A 269 17.94 1.33 -22.40
C GLY A 269 18.78 0.13 -22.87
N VAL A 270 19.49 -0.54 -21.97
CA VAL A 270 20.42 -1.65 -22.25
C VAL A 270 20.02 -2.98 -21.61
N THR A 271 19.06 -2.98 -20.69
CA THR A 271 18.52 -4.21 -20.05
C THR A 271 17.10 -4.53 -20.55
N THR A 272 16.57 -5.67 -20.12
CA THR A 272 15.22 -6.15 -20.47
C THR A 272 14.25 -5.90 -19.32
N ALA A 273 12.96 -6.16 -19.51
CA ALA A 273 11.95 -6.11 -18.45
C ALA A 273 11.95 -7.37 -17.56
N CYS A 274 12.79 -8.37 -17.86
CA CYS A 274 12.83 -9.63 -17.12
C CYS A 274 13.78 -9.56 -15.90
N PHE A 275 13.48 -8.70 -14.94
CA PHE A 275 14.27 -8.53 -13.72
C PHE A 275 13.37 -8.02 -12.58
N GLU A 276 13.85 -8.14 -11.34
CA GLU A 276 13.20 -7.55 -10.17
C GLU A 276 13.93 -6.26 -9.79
N PRO A 277 13.25 -5.10 -9.78
CA PRO A 277 13.85 -3.83 -9.42
C PRO A 277 14.52 -3.81 -8.05
N SER A 278 15.61 -3.03 -7.95
CA SER A 278 16.29 -2.72 -6.70
C SER A 278 16.23 -1.21 -6.44
N LEU A 279 15.89 -0.82 -5.22
CA LEU A 279 15.69 0.58 -4.83
C LEU A 279 16.75 0.96 -3.78
N ASP A 280 17.52 2.01 -4.03
CA ASP A 280 18.47 2.60 -3.08
C ASP A 280 17.87 3.79 -2.29
N TYR A 281 16.53 3.80 -2.23
CA TYR A 281 15.69 4.78 -1.57
C TYR A 281 14.44 4.12 -0.98
N CYS A 282 13.77 4.84 -0.09
CA CYS A 282 12.49 4.48 0.50
C CYS A 282 11.38 5.36 -0.11
N VAL A 283 10.29 4.72 -0.50
CA VAL A 283 9.06 5.38 -0.97
C VAL A 283 8.01 5.27 0.13
N VAL A 284 7.31 6.38 0.41
CA VAL A 284 6.17 6.41 1.33
C VAL A 284 4.96 6.93 0.56
N LYS A 285 3.92 6.11 0.50
CA LYS A 285 2.56 6.52 0.11
C LYS A 285 1.76 6.90 1.35
N MET A 286 1.03 8.00 1.25
CA MET A 286 0.15 8.49 2.29
C MET A 286 -1.24 8.78 1.69
N PRO A 287 -2.34 8.29 2.27
CA PRO A 287 -3.68 8.60 1.79
C PRO A 287 -4.05 10.07 2.04
N ARG A 288 -4.97 10.59 1.23
CA ARG A 288 -5.57 11.92 1.37
C ARG A 288 -7.05 11.79 1.69
N TRP A 289 -7.50 12.50 2.72
CA TRP A 289 -8.88 12.44 3.22
C TRP A 289 -9.56 13.81 3.26
N ASP A 290 -10.81 13.86 2.83
CA ASP A 290 -11.66 15.06 2.90
C ASP A 290 -12.82 14.90 3.90
N LEU A 291 -12.61 14.12 4.97
CA LEU A 291 -13.66 13.76 5.95
C LEU A 291 -14.25 14.97 6.68
N ALA A 292 -13.51 16.07 6.81
CA ALA A 292 -14.01 17.31 7.41
C ALA A 292 -15.20 17.92 6.65
N LYS A 293 -15.36 17.62 5.35
CA LYS A 293 -16.49 18.08 4.54
C LYS A 293 -17.80 17.34 4.88
N PHE A 294 -17.73 16.23 5.60
CA PHE A 294 -18.86 15.33 5.84
C PHE A 294 -19.18 15.20 7.33
N ALA A 295 -19.93 16.16 7.88
CA ALA A 295 -20.22 16.24 9.33
C ALA A 295 -20.91 15.00 9.93
N ARG A 296 -21.65 14.23 9.12
CA ARG A 296 -22.40 13.04 9.56
C ARG A 296 -21.68 11.71 9.26
N VAL A 297 -20.46 11.75 8.75
CA VAL A 297 -19.68 10.55 8.42
C VAL A 297 -18.67 10.28 9.52
N SER A 298 -18.55 9.01 9.92
CA SER A 298 -17.54 8.58 10.88
C SER A 298 -16.13 8.82 10.31
N LYS A 299 -15.27 9.43 11.14
CA LYS A 299 -13.87 9.71 10.81
C LYS A 299 -12.95 8.50 10.98
N ASN A 300 -13.47 7.40 11.54
CA ASN A 300 -12.69 6.18 11.74
C ASN A 300 -12.37 5.58 10.38
N ILE A 301 -11.10 5.20 10.19
CA ILE A 301 -10.65 4.45 9.01
C ILE A 301 -10.59 2.96 9.36
N GLY A 302 -10.66 2.12 8.34
CA GLY A 302 -10.76 0.67 8.51
C GLY A 302 -10.72 -0.03 7.16
N SER A 303 -11.37 -1.20 7.05
CA SER A 303 -11.37 -2.01 5.84
C SER A 303 -12.12 -1.42 4.63
N SER A 304 -12.90 -0.36 4.81
CA SER A 304 -13.60 0.33 3.72
C SER A 304 -12.93 1.67 3.41
N MET A 305 -12.56 1.87 2.15
CA MET A 305 -11.90 3.09 1.69
C MET A 305 -12.80 4.33 1.80
N LYS A 306 -12.22 5.43 2.29
CA LYS A 306 -12.81 6.77 2.39
C LYS A 306 -11.86 7.87 1.90
N SER A 307 -10.60 7.56 1.69
CA SER A 307 -9.61 8.41 1.06
C SER A 307 -10.06 8.78 -0.35
N VAL A 308 -9.77 10.03 -0.74
CA VAL A 308 -10.15 10.61 -2.04
C VAL A 308 -8.97 10.70 -2.99
N GLY A 309 -7.78 10.33 -2.52
CA GLY A 309 -6.54 10.34 -3.27
C GLY A 309 -5.38 9.88 -2.41
N GLU A 310 -4.19 9.99 -2.95
CA GLU A 310 -2.95 9.61 -2.28
C GLU A 310 -1.79 10.45 -2.79
N VAL A 311 -0.75 10.55 -1.98
CA VAL A 311 0.52 11.19 -2.34
C VAL A 311 1.64 10.18 -2.18
N MET A 312 2.71 10.37 -2.94
CA MET A 312 3.91 9.54 -2.89
C MET A 312 5.14 10.42 -2.71
N ALA A 313 5.96 10.11 -1.72
CA ALA A 313 7.25 10.76 -1.52
C ALA A 313 8.40 9.76 -1.51
N ILE A 314 9.56 10.22 -1.96
CA ILE A 314 10.79 9.44 -2.05
C ILE A 314 11.85 10.12 -1.20
N GLY A 315 12.61 9.36 -0.42
CA GLY A 315 13.78 9.81 0.35
C GLY A 315 14.74 8.65 0.58
N ARG A 316 15.99 8.92 0.98
CA ARG A 316 16.96 7.83 1.23
C ARG A 316 16.90 7.26 2.66
N SER A 317 15.89 7.70 3.41
CA SER A 317 15.50 7.15 4.71
C SER A 317 13.98 7.21 4.83
N PHE A 318 13.43 6.36 5.70
CA PHE A 318 12.00 6.39 5.99
C PHE A 318 11.59 7.77 6.54
N GLU A 319 12.38 8.34 7.45
CA GLU A 319 12.13 9.62 8.09
C GLU A 319 12.01 10.74 7.03
N GLU A 320 12.94 10.78 6.07
CA GLU A 320 12.92 11.76 4.97
C GLU A 320 11.67 11.62 4.10
N ALA A 321 11.40 10.40 3.63
CA ALA A 321 10.26 10.11 2.77
C ALA A 321 8.92 10.38 3.49
N PHE A 322 8.79 9.95 4.74
CA PHE A 322 7.59 10.09 5.55
C PHE A 322 7.24 11.56 5.81
N GLN A 323 8.22 12.37 6.22
CA GLN A 323 7.97 13.79 6.44
C GLN A 323 7.66 14.54 5.13
N LYS A 324 8.25 14.13 4.00
CA LYS A 324 7.87 14.67 2.68
C LYS A 324 6.42 14.30 2.33
N ALA A 325 6.02 13.04 2.53
CA ALA A 325 4.66 12.57 2.24
C ALA A 325 3.62 13.31 3.08
N LEU A 326 3.86 13.51 4.39
CA LEU A 326 2.95 14.25 5.27
C LEU A 326 2.69 15.68 4.76
N ARG A 327 3.72 16.37 4.28
CA ARG A 327 3.59 17.72 3.71
C ARG A 327 2.87 17.76 2.37
N MET A 328 2.80 16.64 1.65
CA MET A 328 2.08 16.56 0.39
C MET A 328 0.58 16.34 0.61
N VAL A 329 0.17 15.69 1.71
CA VAL A 329 -1.25 15.41 1.99
C VAL A 329 -2.02 16.65 2.41
N ASP A 330 -1.54 17.33 3.44
CA ASP A 330 -2.22 18.47 4.06
C ASP A 330 -1.25 19.65 4.14
N SER A 331 -1.75 20.86 4.39
CA SER A 331 -0.95 22.06 4.68
C SER A 331 -0.27 22.00 6.07
N VAL A 332 0.34 20.87 6.40
CA VAL A 332 1.12 20.62 7.62
C VAL A 332 2.62 20.71 7.32
N ASN A 333 3.44 20.96 8.35
CA ASN A 333 4.88 21.20 8.16
C ASN A 333 5.73 19.92 8.27
N GLY A 334 5.14 18.81 8.71
CA GLY A 334 5.81 17.54 8.99
C GLY A 334 5.08 16.76 10.08
N PHE A 335 5.80 15.88 10.77
CA PHE A 335 5.28 15.07 11.87
C PHE A 335 5.24 15.88 13.18
N ASP A 336 4.31 16.83 13.24
CA ASP A 336 4.23 17.85 14.28
C ASP A 336 3.40 17.36 15.50
N PRO A 337 4.01 17.25 16.70
CA PRO A 337 3.35 16.77 17.91
C PRO A 337 2.39 17.77 18.57
N TYR A 338 2.29 19.00 18.05
CA TYR A 338 1.44 20.06 18.61
C TYR A 338 0.10 20.22 17.89
N LEU A 339 -0.13 19.52 16.78
CA LEU A 339 -1.36 19.64 15.98
C LEU A 339 -2.57 18.97 16.63
N LYS A 340 -2.35 17.94 17.45
CA LYS A 340 -3.40 17.20 18.15
C LYS A 340 -2.99 16.93 19.60
N PRO A 341 -3.94 16.88 20.55
CA PRO A 341 -3.66 16.37 21.88
C PRO A 341 -3.47 14.84 21.85
N VAL A 342 -2.87 14.30 22.91
CA VAL A 342 -2.85 12.85 23.13
C VAL A 342 -4.28 12.35 23.26
N ASN A 343 -4.60 11.28 22.53
CA ASN A 343 -5.89 10.61 22.57
C ASN A 343 -5.70 9.12 22.32
N GLU A 344 -5.67 8.30 23.39
CA GLU A 344 -5.45 6.86 23.25
C GLU A 344 -6.56 6.17 22.43
N GLN A 345 -7.79 6.69 22.48
CA GLN A 345 -8.89 6.13 21.70
C GLN A 345 -8.61 6.22 20.20
N GLU A 346 -8.03 7.31 19.71
CA GLU A 346 -7.65 7.46 18.30
C GLU A 346 -6.39 6.66 17.91
N LEU A 347 -5.56 6.27 18.89
CA LEU A 347 -4.44 5.35 18.66
C LEU A 347 -4.96 3.91 18.45
N VAL A 348 -5.98 3.51 19.21
CA VAL A 348 -6.63 2.19 19.13
C VAL A 348 -7.63 2.09 17.98
N GLN A 349 -8.44 3.13 17.78
CA GLN A 349 -9.41 3.26 16.70
C GLN A 349 -8.92 4.32 15.72
N PRO A 350 -8.26 3.91 14.63
CA PRO A 350 -7.53 4.81 13.75
C PRO A 350 -8.49 5.81 13.07
N THR A 351 -8.04 7.06 12.95
CA THR A 351 -8.68 8.15 12.21
C THR A 351 -7.72 8.72 11.16
N ASP A 352 -8.21 9.61 10.29
CA ASP A 352 -7.39 10.39 9.36
C ASP A 352 -6.34 11.30 10.05
N LYS A 353 -6.40 11.44 11.39
CA LYS A 353 -5.48 12.24 12.20
C LYS A 353 -4.61 11.43 13.16
N ARG A 354 -4.67 10.10 13.11
CA ARG A 354 -3.93 9.17 14.00
C ARG A 354 -2.45 9.51 14.11
N MET A 355 -1.78 9.84 13.01
CA MET A 355 -0.34 10.13 13.02
C MET A 355 0.01 11.36 13.88
N PHE A 356 -0.82 12.40 13.90
CA PHE A 356 -0.57 13.57 14.75
C PHE A 356 -0.84 13.28 16.23
N VAL A 357 -1.82 12.43 16.53
CA VAL A 357 -2.06 11.92 17.89
C VAL A 357 -0.88 11.07 18.36
N LEU A 358 -0.30 10.27 17.46
CA LEU A 358 0.89 9.46 17.72
C LEU A 358 2.13 10.34 17.99
N ALA A 359 2.33 11.40 17.21
CA ALA A 359 3.38 12.39 17.46
C ALA A 359 3.24 13.03 18.85
N ALA A 360 2.02 13.43 19.22
CA ALA A 360 1.72 14.00 20.54
C ALA A 360 2.01 13.00 21.68
N ALA A 361 1.64 11.73 21.51
CA ALA A 361 1.89 10.68 22.51
C ALA A 361 3.39 10.41 22.70
N LEU A 362 4.16 10.34 21.61
CA LEU A 362 5.62 10.23 21.67
C LEU A 362 6.25 11.40 22.43
N ARG A 363 5.79 12.63 22.16
CA ARG A 363 6.25 13.83 22.87
C ARG A 363 5.88 13.80 24.36
N ALA A 364 4.72 13.25 24.70
CA ALA A 364 4.28 13.07 26.08
C ALA A 364 5.03 11.95 26.82
N GLY A 365 5.99 11.28 26.17
CA GLY A 365 6.85 10.28 26.79
C GLY A 365 6.35 8.84 26.67
N TYR A 366 5.35 8.57 25.83
CA TYR A 366 4.87 7.20 25.61
C TYR A 366 5.98 6.33 25.01
N GLY A 367 6.19 5.14 25.58
CA GLY A 367 7.17 4.18 25.09
C GLY A 367 6.73 3.48 23.81
N VAL A 368 7.71 3.00 23.02
CA VAL A 368 7.46 2.26 21.77
C VAL A 368 6.56 1.04 22.01
N GLU A 369 6.79 0.27 23.07
CA GLU A 369 5.98 -0.92 23.39
C GLU A 369 4.53 -0.57 23.77
N GLN A 370 4.32 0.57 24.44
CA GLN A 370 2.98 1.05 24.76
C GLN A 370 2.24 1.43 23.47
N LEU A 371 2.89 2.18 22.59
CA LEU A 371 2.32 2.56 21.30
C LEU A 371 2.09 1.36 20.39
N TYR A 372 2.97 0.36 20.40
CA TYR A 372 2.75 -0.90 19.69
C TYR A 372 1.46 -1.58 20.17
N ARG A 373 1.26 -1.71 21.49
CA ARG A 373 0.02 -2.32 22.01
C ARG A 373 -1.24 -1.57 21.58
N LEU A 374 -1.20 -0.24 21.59
CA LEU A 374 -2.34 0.59 21.20
C LEU A 374 -2.58 0.55 19.69
N THR A 375 -1.53 0.54 18.88
CA THR A 375 -1.65 0.81 17.44
C THR A 375 -1.45 -0.40 16.54
N GLN A 376 -0.70 -1.39 17.01
CA GLN A 376 -0.13 -2.52 16.28
C GLN A 376 0.74 -2.11 15.07
N ILE A 377 1.19 -0.84 15.00
CA ILE A 377 2.20 -0.38 14.04
C ILE A 377 3.54 -0.99 14.45
N ASP A 378 4.29 -1.55 13.51
CA ASP A 378 5.56 -2.22 13.81
C ASP A 378 6.53 -1.29 14.58
N ARG A 379 7.22 -1.89 15.55
CA ARG A 379 8.16 -1.20 16.45
C ARG A 379 9.25 -0.46 15.69
N TRP A 380 9.66 -0.95 14.54
CA TRP A 380 10.63 -0.29 13.67
C TRP A 380 10.12 1.10 13.25
N PHE A 381 8.90 1.20 12.71
CA PHE A 381 8.31 2.49 12.33
C PHE A 381 8.13 3.38 13.56
N LEU A 382 7.63 2.84 14.68
CA LEU A 382 7.47 3.62 15.92
C LEU A 382 8.80 4.20 16.44
N ARG A 383 9.90 3.44 16.37
CA ARG A 383 11.24 3.96 16.74
C ARG A 383 11.69 5.07 15.81
N LYS A 384 11.42 4.95 14.51
CA LYS A 384 11.75 5.98 13.51
C LYS A 384 10.96 7.26 13.74
N LEU A 385 9.65 7.14 13.99
CA LEU A 385 8.79 8.26 14.34
C LEU A 385 9.20 8.91 15.67
N LYS A 386 9.61 8.11 16.66
CA LYS A 386 10.20 8.62 17.90
C LYS A 386 11.46 9.43 17.64
N GLY A 387 12.36 8.95 16.78
CA GLY A 387 13.58 9.67 16.41
C GLY A 387 13.30 11.06 15.82
N ILE A 388 12.24 11.20 15.01
CA ILE A 388 11.80 12.51 14.50
C ILE A 388 11.35 13.41 15.65
N VAL A 389 10.50 12.92 16.56
CA VAL A 389 10.00 13.71 17.69
C VAL A 389 11.13 14.13 18.64
N ASP A 390 12.02 13.19 18.99
CA ASP A 390 13.17 13.42 19.87
C ASP A 390 14.08 14.51 19.28
N PHE A 391 14.40 14.42 17.99
CA PHE A 391 15.21 15.44 17.30
C PHE A 391 14.51 16.81 17.27
N GLY A 392 13.18 16.84 17.14
CA GLY A 392 12.40 18.07 17.30
C GLY A 392 12.55 18.71 18.68
N VAL A 393 12.57 17.90 19.75
CA VAL A 393 12.83 18.37 21.13
C VAL A 393 14.26 18.90 21.28
N GLU A 394 15.24 18.28 20.62
CA GLU A 394 16.62 18.79 20.60
C GLU A 394 16.72 20.15 19.92
N LEU A 395 16.06 20.34 18.77
CA LEU A 395 15.99 21.62 18.07
C LEU A 395 15.40 22.72 18.96
N GLU A 396 14.35 22.43 19.73
CA GLU A 396 13.71 23.39 20.64
C GLU A 396 14.61 23.88 21.77
N ARG A 397 15.68 23.14 22.09
CA ARG A 397 16.65 23.51 23.13
C ARG A 397 17.75 24.44 22.62
N VAL A 398 17.85 24.64 21.31
CA VAL A 398 18.87 25.50 20.71
C VAL A 398 18.56 26.97 20.99
N PRO A 399 19.52 27.76 21.53
CA PRO A 399 19.36 29.19 21.66
C PRO A 399 19.55 29.86 20.29
N GLY A 400 18.43 30.18 19.62
CA GLY A 400 18.45 30.83 18.30
C GLY A 400 18.66 29.85 17.14
N LEU A 401 19.42 30.25 16.12
CA LEU A 401 19.57 29.46 14.90
C LEU A 401 20.44 28.20 15.11
N PRO A 402 20.07 27.04 14.54
CA PRO A 402 20.83 25.80 14.69
C PRO A 402 22.16 25.87 13.94
N GLY A 403 23.20 25.21 14.47
CA GLY A 403 24.48 25.08 13.77
C GLY A 403 24.38 24.22 12.50
N VAL A 404 25.38 24.32 11.61
CA VAL A 404 25.38 23.66 10.27
C VAL A 404 25.17 22.15 10.36
N ALA A 405 25.80 21.48 11.32
CA ALA A 405 25.69 20.03 11.49
C ALA A 405 24.25 19.61 11.85
N MET A 406 23.65 20.29 12.83
CA MET A 406 22.26 20.04 13.25
C MET A 406 21.27 20.40 12.15
N LEU A 407 21.51 21.50 11.41
CA LEU A 407 20.69 21.86 10.26
C LEU A 407 20.75 20.77 9.17
N ARG A 408 21.94 20.25 8.83
CA ARG A 408 22.08 19.16 7.86
C ARG A 408 21.34 17.90 8.32
N GLU A 409 21.44 17.54 9.59
CA GLU A 409 20.75 16.37 10.14
C GLU A 409 19.23 16.56 10.13
N ALA A 410 18.72 17.74 10.50
CA ALA A 410 17.31 18.07 10.40
C ALA A 410 16.79 17.83 8.97
N LYS A 411 17.55 18.29 7.96
CA LYS A 411 17.18 18.09 6.56
C LYS A 411 17.23 16.63 6.12
N ARG A 412 18.19 15.84 6.59
CA ARG A 412 18.29 14.38 6.34
C ARG A 412 17.15 13.59 6.97
N LEU A 413 16.65 14.02 8.13
CA LEU A 413 15.46 13.48 8.76
C LEU A 413 14.16 13.96 8.10
N GLY A 414 14.24 14.83 7.08
CA GLY A 414 13.09 15.30 6.31
C GLY A 414 12.40 16.54 6.87
N PHE A 415 12.94 17.22 7.87
CA PHE A 415 12.33 18.44 8.43
C PHE A 415 12.23 19.54 7.36
N SER A 416 11.09 20.21 7.29
CA SER A 416 10.94 21.42 6.46
C SER A 416 11.63 22.62 7.11
N ASP A 417 11.97 23.62 6.29
CA ASP A 417 12.54 24.88 6.82
C ASP A 417 11.55 25.54 7.80
N ARG A 418 10.24 25.41 7.53
CA ARG A 418 9.16 25.90 8.40
C ARG A 418 9.05 25.16 9.74
N MET A 419 9.19 23.83 9.75
CA MET A 419 9.17 23.05 11.01
C MET A 419 10.39 23.35 11.88
N ILE A 420 11.58 23.47 11.28
CA ILE A 420 12.79 23.89 12.01
C ILE A 420 12.58 25.28 12.61
N ALA A 421 12.04 26.23 11.83
CA ALA A 421 11.76 27.58 12.29
C ALA A 421 10.80 27.61 13.48
N GLN A 422 9.77 26.74 13.50
CA GLN A 422 8.87 26.59 14.65
C GLN A 422 9.61 26.11 15.90
N CYS A 423 10.46 25.09 15.79
CA CYS A 423 11.23 24.57 16.93
C CYS A 423 12.14 25.65 17.54
N VAL A 424 12.88 26.39 16.71
CA VAL A 424 13.85 27.40 17.18
C VAL A 424 13.28 28.81 17.34
N LYS A 425 11.95 28.98 17.25
CA LYS A 425 11.25 30.27 17.36
C LYS A 425 11.81 31.34 16.40
N SER A 426 12.02 30.96 15.14
CA SER A 426 12.52 31.82 14.06
C SER A 426 11.54 31.87 12.89
N THR A 427 11.97 32.42 11.74
CA THR A 427 11.17 32.46 10.50
C THR A 427 11.68 31.44 9.49
N GLU A 428 10.79 30.94 8.63
CA GLU A 428 11.17 30.04 7.53
C GLU A 428 12.25 30.67 6.63
N LEU A 429 12.15 31.98 6.37
CA LEU A 429 13.12 32.70 5.55
C LEU A 429 14.50 32.73 6.20
N ALA A 430 14.60 32.91 7.52
CA ALA A 430 15.87 32.88 8.23
C ALA A 430 16.54 31.51 8.13
N ILE A 431 15.79 30.42 8.36
CA ILE A 431 16.29 29.04 8.21
C ILE A 431 16.73 28.77 6.78
N ARG A 432 15.90 29.15 5.78
CA ARG A 432 16.22 28.97 4.36
C ARG A 432 17.48 29.73 3.95
N THR A 433 17.67 30.94 4.46
CA THR A 433 18.83 31.80 4.16
C THR A 433 20.10 31.18 4.75
N GLN A 434 20.09 30.88 6.05
CA GLN A 434 21.20 30.22 6.72
C GLN A 434 21.56 28.88 6.04
N ARG A 435 20.55 28.08 5.70
CA ARG A 435 20.73 26.79 5.03
C ARG A 435 21.49 26.93 3.71
N LYS A 436 21.16 27.95 2.90
CA LYS A 436 21.82 28.24 1.63
C LYS A 436 23.24 28.78 1.83
N GLU A 437 23.43 29.72 2.74
CA GLU A 437 24.75 30.31 3.07
C GLU A 437 25.74 29.25 3.59
N CYS A 438 25.25 28.28 4.36
CA CYS A 438 26.05 27.17 4.87
C CYS A 438 26.21 26.00 3.89
N GLY A 439 25.71 26.10 2.65
CA GLY A 439 25.82 25.04 1.64
C GLY A 439 25.02 23.77 1.96
N VAL A 440 23.99 23.85 2.81
CA VAL A 440 23.12 22.71 3.14
C VAL A 440 21.99 22.65 2.10
N LEU A 441 22.31 22.14 0.92
CA LEU A 441 21.37 22.02 -0.21
C LEU A 441 21.01 20.54 -0.45
N PRO A 442 19.81 20.26 -0.99
CA PRO A 442 19.50 18.91 -1.44
C PRO A 442 20.24 18.61 -2.75
N TYR A 443 20.47 17.33 -3.00
CA TYR A 443 20.96 16.80 -4.27
C TYR A 443 19.81 16.17 -5.06
N VAL A 444 19.98 16.10 -6.37
CA VAL A 444 19.03 15.49 -7.30
C VAL A 444 19.48 14.05 -7.61
N LYS A 445 18.61 13.08 -7.36
CA LYS A 445 18.87 11.66 -7.60
C LYS A 445 17.89 11.06 -8.61
N GLN A 446 18.38 10.12 -9.42
CA GLN A 446 17.59 9.40 -10.42
C GLN A 446 16.88 8.18 -9.81
N ILE A 447 15.73 7.85 -10.40
CA ILE A 447 15.06 6.56 -10.27
C ILE A 447 15.48 5.73 -11.48
N ASP A 448 16.33 4.73 -11.23
CA ASP A 448 17.00 3.95 -12.27
C ASP A 448 16.53 2.51 -12.38
N THR A 449 15.66 2.05 -11.46
CA THR A 449 15.14 0.69 -11.29
C THR A 449 16.16 -0.38 -10.83
N VAL A 450 17.45 -0.06 -10.76
CA VAL A 450 18.54 -1.01 -10.50
C VAL A 450 19.56 -0.54 -9.44
N ALA A 451 19.25 0.50 -8.66
CA ALA A 451 20.08 0.98 -7.56
C ALA A 451 21.55 1.28 -7.95
N GLY A 452 21.74 1.95 -9.09
CA GLY A 452 23.04 2.37 -9.60
C GLY A 452 23.85 1.28 -10.33
N GLU A 453 23.31 0.08 -10.53
CA GLU A 453 23.99 -0.98 -11.29
C GLU A 453 24.21 -0.59 -12.77
N TRP A 454 23.21 0.08 -13.36
CA TRP A 454 23.26 0.60 -14.73
C TRP A 454 22.86 2.08 -14.76
N PRO A 455 23.46 2.89 -15.64
CA PRO A 455 23.08 4.29 -15.78
C PRO A 455 21.64 4.42 -16.31
N ALA A 456 20.86 5.32 -15.72
CA ALA A 456 19.54 5.68 -16.21
C ALA A 456 19.66 6.65 -17.40
N THR A 457 18.94 6.34 -18.48
CA THR A 457 18.78 7.22 -19.65
C THR A 457 17.66 8.24 -19.47
N THR A 458 16.81 8.06 -18.45
CA THR A 458 15.66 8.92 -18.14
C THR A 458 15.92 9.82 -16.94
N ASN A 459 15.31 11.00 -16.94
CA ASN A 459 15.38 11.96 -15.83
C ASN A 459 14.11 11.89 -14.98
N TYR A 460 13.86 10.73 -14.38
CA TYR A 460 12.86 10.60 -13.31
C TYR A 460 13.55 10.83 -11.97
N LEU A 461 13.27 11.96 -11.32
CA LEU A 461 14.14 12.53 -10.29
C LEU A 461 13.43 12.72 -8.94
N TYR A 462 14.22 12.65 -7.86
CA TYR A 462 13.81 13.10 -6.54
C TYR A 462 14.92 13.90 -5.84
N LEU A 463 14.53 14.71 -4.85
CA LEU A 463 15.46 15.48 -4.02
C LEU A 463 15.72 14.80 -2.68
N THR A 464 16.98 14.78 -2.25
CA THR A 464 17.40 14.24 -0.94
C THR A 464 18.59 15.01 -0.35
N TYR A 465 18.68 15.06 0.98
CA TYR A 465 19.87 15.57 1.70
C TYR A 465 20.88 14.46 2.06
N SER A 466 20.56 13.21 1.77
CA SER A 466 21.35 12.02 2.08
C SER A 466 22.19 11.58 0.89
N ALA A 467 22.89 12.54 0.27
CA ALA A 467 23.73 12.34 -0.90
C ALA A 467 24.94 13.28 -0.85
N THR A 468 25.91 13.03 -1.73
CA THR A 468 27.16 13.80 -1.88
C THR A 468 27.26 14.54 -3.22
N GLU A 469 26.49 14.13 -4.22
CA GLU A 469 26.43 14.73 -5.56
C GLU A 469 25.06 14.50 -6.21
N SER A 470 24.77 15.27 -7.27
CA SER A 470 23.56 15.08 -8.08
C SER A 470 23.86 14.18 -9.28
N ASP A 471 22.88 13.40 -9.72
CA ASP A 471 23.03 12.45 -10.83
C ASP A 471 22.87 13.12 -12.21
N VAL A 472 22.49 14.40 -12.25
CA VAL A 472 22.22 15.14 -13.47
C VAL A 472 22.82 16.55 -13.43
N GLU A 473 23.04 17.13 -14.60
CA GLU A 473 23.47 18.51 -14.78
C GLU A 473 22.27 19.48 -14.90
N PHE A 474 22.55 20.78 -14.70
CA PHE A 474 21.53 21.85 -14.71
C PHE A 474 21.86 22.95 -15.72
N PRO A 475 21.76 22.70 -17.05
CA PRO A 475 22.14 23.67 -18.07
C PRO A 475 21.23 24.92 -18.16
N GLY A 476 20.08 24.90 -17.48
CA GLY A 476 19.13 26.02 -17.46
C GLY A 476 18.21 26.08 -18.68
N GLN A 477 17.48 27.19 -18.83
CA GLN A 477 16.55 27.45 -19.96
C GLN A 477 15.37 26.47 -20.10
N PHE A 478 14.89 25.94 -18.96
CA PHE A 478 13.72 25.07 -18.92
C PHE A 478 12.47 25.80 -18.43
N THR A 479 11.30 25.36 -18.91
CA THR A 479 10.00 25.78 -18.40
C THR A 479 9.54 24.79 -17.32
N MET A 480 9.23 25.30 -16.13
CA MET A 480 8.67 24.49 -15.04
C MET A 480 7.14 24.44 -15.16
N VAL A 481 6.58 23.25 -15.13
CA VAL A 481 5.13 23.02 -14.99
C VAL A 481 4.89 22.44 -13.60
N ILE A 482 4.01 23.08 -12.82
CA ILE A 482 3.66 22.65 -11.47
C ILE A 482 2.36 21.84 -11.57
N GLY A 483 2.35 20.65 -10.97
CA GLY A 483 1.18 19.78 -10.91
C GLY A 483 0.07 20.31 -10.01
N SER A 484 -1.05 19.60 -10.00
CA SER A 484 -2.25 19.86 -9.18
C SER A 484 -2.04 19.61 -7.69
#